data_AF-A0AAV6TQX5-F1
#
_entry.id   AF-A0AAV6TQX5-F1
#
_cell.length_a   1.000
_cell.length_b   1.000
_cell.length_c   1.000
_cell.angle_alpha   90.00
_cell.angle_beta   90.00
_cell.angle_gamma   90.00
#
_symmetry.space_group_name_H-M   'P 1'
#
loop_
_entity.id
_entity.type
_entity.pdbx_description
1 polymer ?
#
loop_
_entity_poly.entity_id
_entity_poly.type
_entity_poly.pdbx_seq_one_letter_code
_entity_poly.pdbx_strand_id
1 'polypeptide(L)'
;MPTNMTYPEAMVKGYDLKFYRQLFEDIGFSVICCEMRPVIFSYESDEECKNLLLSLHYIGEVSKQLKEEYKEDIFRQFVKHSPRDSEGHPTHNAIILHAKLTKKKL
;
A
#
# COMPACT_ATOMS: atom_id res chain seq x y z
N MET A 1 -13.37 0.31 26.91
CA MET A 1 -13.82 -0.78 26.01
C MET A 1 -12.61 -1.25 25.24
N PRO A 2 -12.31 -2.55 25.11
CA PRO A 2 -11.16 -2.98 24.33
C PRO A 2 -11.47 -2.81 22.85
N THR A 3 -10.77 -1.91 22.17
CA THR A 3 -10.75 -1.76 20.72
C THR A 3 -9.89 -2.89 20.14
N ASN A 4 -10.46 -4.09 20.01
CA ASN A 4 -9.83 -5.13 19.20
C ASN A 4 -9.98 -4.74 17.72
N MET A 5 -9.11 -3.83 17.27
CA MET A 5 -8.92 -3.54 15.86
C MET A 5 -8.23 -4.76 15.25
N THR A 6 -9.02 -5.73 14.79
CA THR A 6 -8.51 -6.86 14.01
C THR A 6 -8.05 -6.33 12.66
N TYR A 7 -6.75 -6.13 12.52
CA TYR A 7 -6.14 -5.94 11.21
C TYR A 7 -6.48 -7.15 10.33
N PRO A 8 -6.85 -6.95 9.05
CA PRO A 8 -6.99 -8.06 8.12
C PRO A 8 -5.75 -8.94 8.19
N GLU A 9 -5.94 -10.25 8.28
CA GLU A 9 -4.85 -11.23 8.44
C GLU A 9 -3.74 -11.05 7.38
N ALA A 10 -4.11 -10.58 6.19
CA ALA A 10 -3.21 -10.21 5.10
C ALA A 10 -2.18 -9.13 5.46
N MET A 11 -2.52 -8.20 6.35
CA MET A 11 -1.60 -7.15 6.82
C MET A 11 -0.54 -7.69 7.79
N VAL A 12 -0.75 -8.87 8.37
CA VAL A 12 0.14 -9.45 9.40
C VAL A 12 0.95 -10.62 8.85
N LYS A 13 0.36 -11.44 7.97
CA LYS A 13 0.98 -12.71 7.51
C LYS A 13 1.94 -12.58 6.34
N GLY A 14 2.06 -11.41 5.70
CA GLY A 14 3.01 -11.20 4.60
C GLY A 14 2.81 -12.21 3.47
N TYR A 15 1.59 -12.29 2.94
CA TYR A 15 1.25 -13.28 1.92
C TYR A 15 2.10 -13.16 0.67
N ASP A 16 2.60 -14.31 0.20
CA ASP A 16 3.45 -14.42 -0.97
C ASP A 16 2.64 -14.68 -2.25
N LEU A 17 3.35 -14.81 -3.37
CA LEU A 17 2.73 -15.04 -4.67
C LEU A 17 1.91 -16.33 -4.73
N LYS A 18 2.33 -17.39 -4.01
CA LYS A 18 1.64 -18.69 -4.01
C LYS A 18 0.28 -18.57 -3.34
N PHE A 19 0.23 -17.86 -2.22
CA PHE A 19 -1.03 -17.57 -1.54
C PHE A 19 -2.03 -16.89 -2.47
N TYR A 20 -1.64 -15.81 -3.14
CA TYR A 20 -2.56 -15.07 -4.00
C TYR A 20 -3.02 -15.89 -5.22
N ARG A 21 -2.13 -16.68 -5.82
CA ARG A 21 -2.51 -17.60 -6.91
C ARG A 21 -3.57 -18.59 -6.44
N GLN A 22 -3.34 -19.26 -5.31
CA GLN A 22 -4.30 -20.23 -4.76
C GLN A 22 -5.63 -19.55 -4.43
N LEU A 23 -5.60 -18.37 -3.81
CA LEU A 23 -6.80 -17.60 -3.51
C LEU A 23 -7.65 -17.33 -4.75
N PHE A 24 -7.03 -16.93 -5.87
CA PHE A 24 -7.78 -16.70 -7.11
C PHE A 24 -8.38 -17.98 -7.69
N GLU A 25 -7.65 -19.10 -7.61
CA GLU A 25 -8.13 -20.41 -8.05
C GLU A 25 -9.30 -20.91 -7.19
N ASP A 26 -9.23 -20.73 -5.87
CA ASP A 26 -10.30 -21.09 -4.92
C ASP A 26 -11.60 -20.30 -5.16
N ILE A 27 -11.48 -19.04 -5.62
CA ILE A 27 -12.63 -18.20 -6.02
C ILE A 27 -13.22 -18.64 -7.39
N GLY A 28 -12.55 -19.55 -8.10
CA GLY A 28 -12.97 -20.08 -9.39
C GLY A 28 -12.46 -19.29 -10.60
N PHE A 29 -11.36 -18.55 -10.44
CA PHE A 29 -10.64 -17.97 -11.58
C PHE A 29 -9.59 -18.93 -12.12
N SER A 30 -9.37 -18.90 -13.44
CA SER A 30 -8.15 -19.42 -14.04
C SER A 30 -7.10 -18.31 -14.08
N VAL A 31 -5.95 -18.55 -13.44
CA VAL A 31 -4.86 -17.58 -13.32
C VAL A 31 -3.94 -17.68 -14.55
N ILE A 32 -4.01 -16.68 -15.45
CA ILE A 32 -3.13 -16.60 -16.63
C ILE A 32 -1.74 -16.10 -16.22
N CYS A 33 -1.72 -15.03 -15.43
CA CYS A 33 -0.50 -14.45 -14.87
C CYS A 33 -0.76 -14.07 -13.42
N CYS A 34 0.23 -14.27 -12.56
CA CYS A 34 0.25 -13.78 -11.20
C CYS A 34 1.71 -13.55 -10.85
N GLU A 35 2.08 -12.31 -10.50
CA GLU A 35 3.45 -11.91 -10.19
C GLU A 35 3.46 -10.74 -9.22
N MET A 36 4.55 -10.62 -8.45
CA MET A 36 4.83 -9.45 -7.61
C MET A 36 5.93 -8.65 -8.28
N ARG A 37 5.67 -7.38 -8.57
CA ARG A 37 6.65 -6.49 -9.23
C ARG A 37 6.99 -5.31 -8.32
N PRO A 38 8.28 -4.97 -8.17
CA PRO A 38 8.66 -3.69 -7.60
C PRO A 38 8.23 -2.58 -8.57
N VAL A 39 7.58 -1.54 -8.05
CA VAL A 39 7.16 -0.35 -8.78
C VAL A 39 7.62 0.86 -8.00
N ILE A 40 8.17 1.84 -8.72
CA ILE A 40 8.53 3.15 -8.17
C ILE A 40 7.46 4.13 -8.61
N PHE A 41 6.80 4.76 -7.65
CA PHE A 41 5.92 5.90 -7.89
C PHE A 41 6.71 7.17 -7.64
N SER A 42 6.63 8.13 -8.56
CA SER A 42 7.05 9.51 -8.32
C SER A 42 5.79 10.38 -8.16
N TYR A 43 5.82 11.33 -7.24
CA TYR A 43 4.70 12.24 -6.97
C TYR A 43 5.05 13.65 -7.43
N GLU A 44 4.10 14.37 -8.03
CA GLU A 44 4.35 15.70 -8.59
C GLU A 44 4.70 16.73 -7.51
N SER A 45 4.39 16.44 -6.24
CA SER A 45 4.77 17.29 -5.11
C SER A 45 4.87 16.54 -3.78
N ASP A 46 5.57 17.17 -2.83
CA ASP A 46 5.61 16.75 -1.43
C ASP A 46 4.18 16.67 -0.83
N GLU A 47 3.28 17.56 -1.22
CA GLU A 47 1.90 17.61 -0.72
C GLU A 47 1.07 16.41 -1.21
N GLU A 48 1.22 16.03 -2.48
CA GLU A 48 0.59 14.82 -3.02
C GLU A 48 1.07 13.56 -2.28
N CYS A 49 2.38 13.45 -2.07
CA CYS A 49 2.98 12.35 -1.31
C CYS A 49 2.43 12.30 0.12
N LYS A 50 2.39 13.45 0.83
CA LYS A 50 1.82 13.54 2.18
C LYS A 50 0.37 13.07 2.25
N ASN A 51 -0.46 13.47 1.28
CA ASN A 51 -1.87 13.10 1.23
C ASN A 51 -2.07 11.59 1.00
N LEU A 52 -1.25 10.98 0.13
CA LEU A 52 -1.25 9.52 0.00
C LEU A 52 -0.81 8.84 1.30
N LEU A 53 0.30 9.27 1.91
CA LEU A 53 0.78 8.70 3.17
C LEU A 53 -0.32 8.74 4.22
N LEU A 54 -1.01 9.87 4.38
CA LEU A 54 -2.14 9.95 5.31
C LEU A 54 -3.27 8.96 5.00
N SER A 55 -3.60 8.76 3.71
CA SER A 55 -4.65 7.81 3.32
C SER A 55 -4.30 6.34 3.62
N LEU A 56 -3.00 6.02 3.71
CA LEU A 56 -2.52 4.69 4.06
C LEU A 56 -2.52 4.44 5.58
N HIS A 57 -2.52 5.50 6.39
CA HIS A 57 -2.52 5.40 7.85
C HIS A 57 -3.93 5.49 8.43
N TYR A 58 -4.19 4.69 9.46
CA TYR A 58 -5.37 4.91 10.29
C TYR A 58 -5.14 6.10 11.22
N ILE A 59 -5.73 7.25 10.89
CA ILE A 59 -5.60 8.50 11.65
C ILE A 59 -6.73 8.75 12.64
N GLY A 60 -7.56 7.74 12.94
CA GLY A 60 -8.73 7.88 13.81
C GLY A 60 -8.40 8.28 15.25
N GLU A 61 -7.23 7.88 15.74
CA GLU A 61 -6.72 8.20 17.09
C GLU A 61 -5.96 9.54 17.13
N VAL A 62 -5.71 10.18 15.98
CA VAL A 62 -4.99 11.46 15.91
C VAL A 62 -6.01 12.60 16.12
N SER A 63 -5.82 13.36 17.19
CA SER A 63 -6.69 14.51 17.49
C SER A 63 -6.66 15.52 16.34
N LYS A 64 -7.78 16.21 16.11
CA LYS A 64 -7.91 17.15 14.98
C LYS A 64 -6.82 18.22 14.97
N GLN A 65 -6.37 18.68 16.15
CA GLN A 65 -5.30 19.69 16.24
C GLN A 65 -3.94 19.16 15.81
N LEU A 66 -3.69 17.84 15.91
CA LEU A 66 -2.40 17.22 15.62
C LEU A 66 -2.33 16.61 14.22
N LYS A 67 -3.40 16.65 13.42
CA LYS A 67 -3.41 15.99 12.10
C LYS A 67 -2.37 16.54 11.13
N GLU A 68 -2.19 17.85 11.09
CA GLU A 68 -1.17 18.48 10.22
C GLU A 68 0.25 18.21 10.74
N GLU A 69 0.47 18.24 12.05
CA GLU A 69 1.76 17.88 12.64
C GLU A 69 2.12 16.42 12.35
N TYR A 70 1.15 15.51 12.53
CA TYR A 70 1.30 14.10 12.20
C TYR A 70 1.62 13.88 10.72
N LYS A 71 0.95 14.60 9.82
CA LYS A 71 1.21 14.56 8.36
C LYS A 71 2.65 14.92 8.05
N GLU A 72 3.15 16.01 8.62
CA GLU A 72 4.52 16.48 8.42
C GLU A 72 5.55 15.49 9.00
N ASP A 73 5.31 14.96 10.20
CA ASP A 73 6.23 14.03 10.85
C ASP A 73 6.36 12.73 10.07
N ILE A 74 5.25 12.15 9.64
CA ILE A 74 5.24 10.93 8.81
C ILE A 74 5.99 11.18 7.51
N PHE A 75 5.74 12.30 6.83
CA PHE A 75 6.43 12.62 5.59
C PHE A 75 7.93 12.81 5.79
N ARG A 76 8.36 13.52 6.84
CA ARG A 76 9.78 13.70 7.17
C ARG A 76 10.48 12.38 7.43
N GLN A 77 9.84 11.42 8.08
CA GLN A 77 10.43 10.09 8.25
C GLN A 77 10.43 9.31 6.94
N PHE A 78 9.34 9.38 6.17
CA PHE A 78 9.23 8.70 4.89
C PHE A 78 10.35 9.08 3.92
N VAL A 79 10.60 10.38 3.71
CA VAL A 79 11.63 10.86 2.76
C VAL A 79 13.07 10.59 3.20
N LYS A 80 13.32 10.22 4.47
CA LYS A 80 14.65 9.74 4.89
C LYS A 80 14.96 8.35 4.34
N HIS A 81 13.93 7.55 4.12
CA HIS A 81 14.04 6.16 3.69
C HIS A 81 13.69 5.97 2.22
N SER A 82 13.03 6.95 1.61
CA SER A 82 12.65 6.94 0.21
C SER A 82 13.52 7.90 -0.62
N PRO A 83 14.03 7.47 -1.78
CA PRO A 83 14.79 8.35 -2.65
C PRO A 83 13.90 9.45 -3.24
N ARG A 84 14.51 10.54 -3.67
CA ARG A 84 13.91 11.50 -4.59
C ARG A 84 14.36 11.16 -6.01
N ASP A 85 13.53 11.45 -7.01
CA ASP A 85 13.92 11.28 -8.41
C ASP A 85 14.89 12.37 -8.87
N SER A 86 15.28 12.35 -10.15
CA SER A 86 16.20 13.32 -10.74
C SER A 86 15.67 14.76 -10.75
N GLU A 87 14.35 14.95 -10.63
CA GLU A 87 13.69 16.25 -10.59
C GLU A 87 13.48 16.74 -9.15
N GLY A 88 13.85 15.92 -8.15
CA GLY A 88 13.70 16.22 -6.75
C GLY A 88 12.33 15.85 -6.18
N HIS A 89 11.50 15.13 -6.93
CA HIS A 89 10.21 14.68 -6.47
C HIS A 89 10.33 13.49 -5.52
N PRO A 90 9.49 13.40 -4.47
CA PRO A 90 9.50 12.25 -3.57
C PRO A 90 9.07 11.00 -4.33
N THR A 91 9.73 9.88 -4.06
CA THR A 91 9.35 8.58 -4.64
C THR A 91 8.88 7.59 -3.57
N HIS A 92 8.11 6.60 -3.99
CA HIS A 92 7.66 5.50 -3.15
C HIS A 92 7.92 4.17 -3.87
N ASN A 93 8.71 3.31 -3.23
CA ASN A 93 8.96 1.96 -3.71
C ASN A 93 7.91 1.02 -3.12
N ALA A 94 7.10 0.41 -3.98
CA ALA A 94 6.09 -0.56 -3.59
C ALA A 94 6.33 -1.92 -4.27
N ILE A 95 5.87 -3.00 -3.64
CA ILE A 95 5.70 -4.28 -4.30
C ILE A 95 4.22 -4.45 -4.62
N ILE A 96 3.89 -4.58 -5.91
CA ILE A 96 2.50 -4.71 -6.36
C ILE A 96 2.27 -6.11 -6.90
N LEU A 97 1.16 -6.71 -6.46
CA LEU A 97 0.62 -7.93 -7.06
C LEU A 97 -0.07 -7.58 -8.39
N HIS A 98 0.46 -8.09 -9.50
CA HIS A 98 -0.19 -8.06 -10.80
C HIS A 98 -0.77 -9.43 -11.09
N ALA A 99 -2.09 -9.51 -11.31
CA ALA A 99 -2.77 -10.74 -11.69
C ALA A 99 -3.63 -10.55 -12.94
N LYS A 100 -3.47 -11.45 -13.92
CA LYS A 100 -4.35 -11.57 -15.08
C LYS A 100 -5.20 -12.82 -14.91
N LEU A 101 -6.49 -12.62 -14.72
CA LEU A 101 -7.45 -13.67 -14.38
C LEU A 101 -8.47 -13.85 -15.51
N THR A 102 -9.01 -15.06 -15.63
CA THR A 102 -10.19 -15.32 -16.46
C THR A 102 -11.23 -16.09 -15.69
N LYS A 103 -12.50 -15.79 -15.95
CA LYS A 103 -13.64 -16.51 -15.41
C LYS A 103 -14.51 -16.96 -16.56
N LYS A 104 -14.69 -18.27 -16.72
CA LYS A 104 -15.67 -18.82 -17.67
C LYS A 104 -16.97 -19.02 -16.90
N LYS A 105 -18.09 -18.55 -17.46
CA LYS A 105 -19.40 -19.07 -17.05
C LYS A 105 -19.45 -20.53 -17.51
N LEU A 106 -19.71 -21.43 -16.57
CA LEU A 106 -20.15 -22.79 -16.89
C LEU A 106 -21.53 -22.72 -17.55
#